data_AF-A0A1Q7W7B6-F1
#
_entry.id   AF-A0A1Q7W7B6-F1
#
_cell.length_a   1.000
_cell.length_b   1.000
_cell.length_c   1.000
_cell.angle_alpha   90.00
_cell.angle_beta   90.00
_cell.angle_gamma   90.00
#
_symmetry.space_group_name_H-M   'P 1'
#
loop_
_entity.id
_entity.type
_entity.pdbx_description
1 polymer ?
#
loop_
_entity_poly.entity_id
_entity_poly.type
_entity_poly.pdbx_seq_one_letter_code
_entity_poly.pdbx_strand_id
1 'polypeptide(L)'
;MTSAPIADTSAATAEADPEAQAKLSGYQRFQIASHYARRFNLPLPHKSIAELKKLVPDDFDSNTPAGKAWVWLVAHGRTPTPEAVARRMVRAARQPRKSKIAAWVEREQVGPKAAAFIAGYLAAHGTGPLWRELGIAMGCPKPAHNALVMQVLHHEGWVTSTTATRSLRPGPKAVLPAPAIGGQTQPG
;
A
#
# COMPACT_ATOMS: atom_id res chain seq x y z
N MET A 1 -12.46 36.32 -58.12
CA MET A 1 -13.92 36.29 -57.83
C MET A 1 -14.46 35.07 -58.54
N THR A 2 -15.06 34.02 -57.96
CA THR A 2 -15.47 33.68 -56.59
C THR A 2 -15.75 32.15 -56.62
N SER A 3 -15.66 31.51 -55.45
CA SER A 3 -15.62 30.07 -55.16
C SER A 3 -16.65 29.15 -55.84
N ALA A 4 -16.23 27.89 -56.06
CA ALA A 4 -17.12 26.75 -56.26
C ALA A 4 -17.84 26.37 -54.94
N PRO A 5 -19.12 25.95 -54.98
CA PRO A 5 -19.86 25.52 -53.80
C PRO A 5 -19.55 24.06 -53.41
N ILE A 6 -19.50 23.85 -52.10
CA ILE A 6 -19.35 22.57 -51.40
C ILE A 6 -20.71 22.18 -50.81
N ALA A 7 -21.12 20.93 -51.04
CA ALA A 7 -22.07 20.07 -50.29
C ALA A 7 -22.69 19.11 -51.34
N ASP A 8 -22.80 17.80 -51.14
CA ASP A 8 -23.29 17.13 -49.96
C ASP A 8 -22.83 15.67 -50.07
N THR A 9 -22.19 15.12 -49.03
CA THR A 9 -22.10 13.66 -48.88
C THR A 9 -22.59 13.38 -47.49
N SER A 10 -23.82 12.88 -47.46
CA SER A 10 -24.58 12.55 -46.28
C SER A 10 -23.73 11.77 -45.29
N ALA A 11 -23.75 12.28 -44.07
CA ALA A 11 -23.24 11.63 -42.88
C ALA A 11 -23.89 10.24 -42.74
N ALA A 12 -23.13 9.21 -43.08
CA ALA A 12 -23.29 7.91 -42.43
C ALA A 12 -22.68 8.06 -41.04
N THR A 13 -23.56 8.26 -40.06
CA THR A 13 -23.25 8.23 -38.63
C THR A 13 -22.72 6.84 -38.30
N ALA A 14 -21.41 6.64 -38.39
CA ALA A 14 -20.74 5.51 -37.78
C ALA A 14 -20.76 5.75 -36.28
N GLU A 15 -21.60 4.99 -35.58
CA GLU A 15 -21.60 4.86 -34.13
C GLU A 15 -20.15 4.60 -33.68
N ALA A 16 -19.56 5.58 -33.01
CA ALA A 16 -18.25 5.44 -32.41
C ALA A 16 -18.37 4.49 -31.22
N ASP A 17 -17.97 3.25 -31.43
CA ASP A 17 -17.76 2.23 -30.41
C ASP A 17 -16.79 2.78 -29.33
N PRO A 18 -17.24 3.01 -28.08
CA PRO A 18 -16.39 3.57 -27.03
C PRO A 18 -15.34 2.58 -26.50
N GLU A 19 -15.30 1.33 -26.99
CA GLU A 19 -14.38 0.29 -26.51
C GLU A 19 -13.11 0.09 -27.34
N ALA A 20 -12.83 0.94 -28.34
CA ALA A 20 -11.54 0.91 -29.03
C ALA A 20 -10.42 1.58 -28.19
N GLN A 21 -10.10 1.02 -27.01
CA GLN A 21 -8.84 1.31 -26.34
C GLN A 21 -7.70 0.93 -27.29
N ALA A 22 -7.07 1.95 -27.89
CA ALA A 22 -6.00 1.76 -28.87
C ALA A 22 -4.85 0.96 -28.23
N LYS A 23 -4.78 -0.33 -28.57
CA LYS A 23 -3.72 -1.22 -28.11
C LYS A 23 -2.37 -0.66 -28.53
N LEU A 24 -1.42 -0.60 -27.61
CA LEU A 24 -0.08 -0.13 -27.89
C LEU A 24 0.60 -1.01 -28.94
N SER A 25 1.12 -0.37 -29.99
CA SER A 25 1.91 -1.06 -31.00
C SER A 25 3.15 -1.68 -30.36
N GLY A 26 3.67 -2.75 -30.99
CA GLY A 26 4.88 -3.41 -30.48
C GLY A 26 6.09 -2.45 -30.38
N TYR A 27 6.18 -1.45 -31.27
CA TYR A 27 7.25 -0.46 -31.23
C TYR A 27 7.11 0.49 -30.05
N GLN A 28 5.90 0.96 -29.74
CA GLN A 28 5.64 1.80 -28.56
C GLN A 28 5.97 1.07 -27.26
N ARG A 29 5.58 -0.21 -27.14
CA ARG A 29 5.93 -1.04 -25.97
C ARG A 29 7.45 -1.19 -25.80
N PHE A 30 8.17 -1.39 -26.90
CA PHE A 30 9.63 -1.44 -26.89
C PHE A 30 10.25 -0.11 -26.42
N GLN A 31 9.75 1.03 -26.88
CA GLN A 31 10.23 2.34 -26.45
C GLN A 31 10.00 2.58 -24.95
N ILE A 32 8.80 2.24 -24.44
CA ILE A 32 8.45 2.34 -23.03
C ILE A 32 9.38 1.45 -22.19
N ALA A 33 9.51 0.17 -22.55
CA ALA A 33 10.38 -0.77 -21.85
C ALA A 33 11.84 -0.29 -21.85
N SER A 34 12.35 0.18 -22.98
CA SER A 34 13.72 0.67 -23.15
C SER A 34 14.00 1.97 -22.38
N HIS A 35 13.00 2.85 -22.25
CA HIS A 35 13.11 4.06 -21.44
C HIS A 35 13.30 3.69 -19.96
N TYR A 36 12.45 2.80 -19.44
CA TYR A 36 12.48 2.44 -18.03
C TYR A 36 13.64 1.52 -17.65
N ALA A 37 14.03 0.61 -18.55
CA ALA A 37 15.23 -0.20 -18.41
C ALA A 37 16.49 0.64 -18.20
N ARG A 38 16.69 1.67 -19.04
CA ARG A 38 17.80 2.63 -18.91
C ARG A 38 17.70 3.45 -17.63
N ARG A 39 16.49 3.94 -17.31
CA ARG A 39 16.26 4.80 -16.13
C ARG A 39 16.59 4.11 -14.82
N PHE A 40 16.35 2.80 -14.70
CA PHE A 40 16.47 2.07 -13.44
C PHE A 40 17.59 1.04 -13.41
N ASN A 41 18.50 1.10 -14.39
CA ASN A 41 19.68 0.24 -14.49
C ASN A 41 19.35 -1.25 -14.26
N LEU A 42 18.21 -1.69 -14.78
CA LEU A 42 17.78 -3.08 -14.67
C LEU A 42 18.83 -3.96 -15.38
N PRO A 43 19.26 -5.10 -14.80
CA PRO A 43 20.07 -6.05 -15.52
C PRO A 43 19.21 -6.60 -16.64
N LEU A 44 19.54 -6.16 -17.84
CA LEU A 44 18.84 -6.51 -19.05
C LEU A 44 19.48 -7.78 -19.62
N PRO A 45 18.96 -9.00 -19.41
CA PRO A 45 19.28 -10.08 -20.33
C PRO A 45 18.55 -9.73 -21.63
N HIS A 46 19.18 -8.97 -22.53
CA HIS A 46 18.50 -8.57 -23.76
C HIS A 46 19.22 -9.11 -24.97
N LYS A 47 18.66 -10.18 -25.53
CA LYS A 47 18.98 -10.56 -26.91
C LYS A 47 17.81 -10.36 -27.88
N SER A 48 16.62 -9.92 -27.47
CA SER A 48 15.57 -9.60 -28.46
C SER A 48 14.54 -8.54 -28.07
N ILE A 49 14.10 -7.78 -29.08
CA ILE A 49 12.94 -6.88 -29.05
C ILE A 49 11.68 -7.59 -28.52
N ALA A 50 11.56 -8.90 -28.73
CA ALA A 50 10.43 -9.70 -28.27
C ALA A 50 10.34 -9.81 -26.74
N GLU A 51 11.47 -9.88 -26.03
CA GLU A 51 11.46 -9.95 -24.56
C GLU A 51 11.12 -8.61 -23.92
N LEU A 52 11.63 -7.51 -24.48
CA LEU A 52 11.30 -6.16 -24.03
C LEU A 52 9.81 -5.84 -24.20
N LYS A 53 9.20 -6.30 -25.31
CA LYS A 53 7.75 -6.14 -25.56
C LYS A 53 6.89 -6.89 -24.55
N LYS A 54 7.36 -8.02 -23.99
CA LYS A 54 6.63 -8.80 -22.98
C LYS A 54 6.55 -8.10 -21.62
N LEU A 55 7.45 -7.15 -21.36
CA LEU A 55 7.45 -6.42 -20.09
C LEU A 55 6.28 -5.44 -19.99
N VAL A 56 5.82 -4.86 -21.11
CA VAL A 56 4.80 -3.81 -21.11
C VAL A 56 3.47 -4.40 -21.63
N PRO A 57 2.38 -4.37 -20.83
CA PRO A 57 1.04 -4.75 -21.27
C PRO A 57 0.57 -3.97 -22.51
N ASP A 58 -0.30 -4.57 -23.31
CA ASP A 58 -0.86 -3.94 -24.52
C ASP A 58 -1.69 -2.69 -24.22
N ASP A 59 -2.29 -2.63 -23.05
CA ASP A 59 -3.16 -1.59 -22.50
C ASP A 59 -2.43 -0.74 -21.44
N PHE A 60 -1.10 -0.67 -21.49
CA PHE A 60 -0.33 0.06 -20.48
C PHE A 60 -0.65 1.56 -20.49
N ASP A 61 -1.26 2.02 -19.40
CA ASP A 61 -1.39 3.44 -19.08
C ASP A 61 -0.79 3.71 -17.69
N SER A 62 0.27 4.54 -17.66
CA SER A 62 0.97 4.94 -16.43
C SER A 62 0.09 5.67 -15.40
N ASN A 63 -1.07 6.19 -15.80
CA ASN A 63 -2.00 6.86 -14.91
C ASN A 63 -2.94 5.89 -14.17
N THR A 64 -3.15 4.70 -14.73
CA THR A 64 -3.96 3.65 -14.11
C THR A 64 -3.27 3.05 -12.88
N PRO A 65 -4.02 2.41 -11.97
CA PRO A 65 -3.43 1.69 -10.85
C PRO A 65 -2.46 0.58 -11.28
N ALA A 66 -2.72 -0.08 -12.41
CA ALA A 66 -1.86 -1.10 -12.98
C ALA A 66 -0.54 -0.52 -13.51
N GLY A 67 -0.60 0.57 -14.29
CA GLY A 67 0.59 1.25 -14.78
C GLY A 67 1.45 1.85 -13.67
N LYS A 68 0.84 2.44 -12.63
CA LYS A 68 1.58 2.93 -11.45
C LYS A 68 2.27 1.81 -10.68
N ALA A 69 1.61 0.66 -10.53
CA ALA A 69 2.20 -0.52 -9.88
C ALA A 69 3.37 -1.08 -10.69
N TRP A 70 3.22 -1.12 -12.02
CA TRP A 70 4.26 -1.53 -12.96
C TRP A 70 5.49 -0.63 -12.88
N VAL A 71 5.29 0.70 -12.99
CA VAL A 71 6.38 1.69 -12.91
C VAL A 71 7.09 1.59 -11.56
N TRP A 72 6.34 1.41 -10.47
CA TRP A 72 6.93 1.21 -9.15
C TRP A 72 7.80 -0.04 -9.08
N LEU A 73 7.37 -1.18 -9.63
CA LEU A 73 8.14 -2.43 -9.62
C LEU A 73 9.46 -2.27 -10.38
N VAL A 74 9.37 -1.69 -11.58
CA VAL A 74 10.53 -1.41 -12.43
C VAL A 74 11.49 -0.41 -11.75
N ALA A 75 10.95 0.61 -11.09
CA ALA A 75 11.75 1.58 -10.33
C ALA A 75 12.55 0.96 -9.16
N HIS A 76 12.08 -0.17 -8.64
CA HIS A 76 12.71 -0.87 -7.53
C HIS A 76 13.46 -2.13 -8.00
N GLY A 77 13.80 -2.21 -9.30
CA GLY A 77 14.57 -3.32 -9.86
C GLY A 77 13.84 -4.66 -9.90
N ARG A 78 12.50 -4.67 -9.81
CA ARG A 78 11.68 -5.88 -9.81
C ARG A 78 11.04 -6.12 -11.17
N THR A 79 11.00 -7.37 -11.61
CA THR A 79 10.31 -7.76 -12.85
C THR A 79 8.80 -7.56 -12.69
N PRO A 80 8.14 -6.75 -13.54
CA PRO A 80 6.74 -6.41 -13.41
C PRO A 80 5.84 -7.51 -14.01
N THR A 81 5.82 -8.70 -13.39
CA THR A 81 4.91 -9.78 -13.79
C THR A 81 3.44 -9.42 -13.48
N PRO A 82 2.45 -9.98 -14.20
CA PRO A 82 1.03 -9.71 -13.92
C PRO A 82 0.64 -9.94 -12.47
N GLU A 83 1.16 -11.02 -11.86
CA GLU A 83 0.92 -11.35 -10.46
C GLU A 83 1.56 -10.32 -9.49
N ALA A 84 2.78 -9.85 -9.78
CA ALA A 84 3.45 -8.83 -8.98
C ALA A 84 2.74 -7.47 -9.07
N VAL A 85 2.26 -7.11 -10.26
CA VAL A 85 1.45 -5.91 -10.51
C VAL A 85 0.13 -6.01 -9.73
N ALA A 86 -0.59 -7.12 -9.82
CA ALA A 86 -1.84 -7.35 -9.09
C ALA A 86 -1.62 -7.27 -7.56
N ARG A 87 -0.59 -7.94 -7.03
CA ARG A 87 -0.22 -7.85 -5.60
C ARG A 87 0.08 -6.42 -5.17
N ARG A 88 0.79 -5.66 -6.01
CA ARG A 88 1.11 -4.25 -5.73
C ARG A 88 -0.12 -3.36 -5.78
N MET A 89 -1.04 -3.58 -6.72
CA MET A 89 -2.32 -2.88 -6.81
C MET A 89 -3.16 -3.11 -5.54
N VAL A 90 -3.30 -4.37 -5.10
CA VAL A 90 -4.00 -4.70 -3.84
C VAL A 90 -3.34 -3.99 -2.65
N ARG A 91 -2.00 -3.98 -2.58
CA ARG A 91 -1.27 -3.28 -1.52
C ARG A 91 -1.51 -1.77 -1.58
N ALA A 92 -1.46 -1.17 -2.77
CA ALA A 92 -1.69 0.25 -2.99
C ALA A 92 -3.12 0.66 -2.60
N ALA A 93 -4.14 -0.13 -2.97
CA ALA A 93 -5.53 0.09 -2.59
C ALA A 93 -5.75 0.02 -1.06
N ARG A 94 -4.93 -0.75 -0.34
CA ARG A 94 -4.96 -0.83 1.13
C ARG A 94 -4.25 0.34 1.83
N GLN A 95 -3.33 1.04 1.16
CA GLN A 95 -2.57 2.15 1.78
C GLN A 95 -3.45 3.32 2.25
N PRO A 96 -4.41 3.84 1.46
CA PRO A 96 -5.31 4.91 1.91
C PRO A 96 -6.14 4.53 3.14
N ARG A 97 -6.46 3.23 3.30
CA ARG A 97 -7.17 2.73 4.48
C ARG A 97 -6.26 2.70 5.71
N LYS A 98 -5.00 2.29 5.53
CA LYS A 98 -3.99 2.31 6.59
C LYS A 98 -3.66 3.72 7.06
N SER A 99 -3.50 4.68 6.15
CA SER A 99 -3.20 6.07 6.53
C SER A 99 -4.36 6.73 7.28
N LYS A 100 -5.61 6.51 6.85
CA LYS A 100 -6.80 6.99 7.59
C LYS A 100 -6.88 6.38 8.99
N ILE A 101 -6.56 5.10 9.12
CA ILE A 101 -6.55 4.42 10.42
C ILE A 101 -5.39 4.92 11.29
N ALA A 102 -4.21 5.16 10.72
CA ALA A 102 -3.09 5.75 11.45
C ALA A 102 -3.43 7.15 11.99
N ALA A 103 -4.05 8.00 11.15
CA ALA A 103 -4.53 9.31 11.59
C ALA A 103 -5.60 9.21 12.69
N TRP A 104 -6.48 8.23 12.63
CA TRP A 104 -7.46 7.95 13.68
C TRP A 104 -6.80 7.43 14.97
N VAL A 105 -5.85 6.49 14.86
CA VAL A 105 -5.07 5.94 16.00
C VAL A 105 -4.35 7.05 16.75
N GLU A 106 -3.74 7.99 16.02
CA GLU A 106 -3.06 9.14 16.59
C GLU A 106 -4.06 10.08 17.28
N ARG A 107 -5.12 10.50 16.57
CA ARG A 107 -6.12 11.44 17.09
C ARG A 107 -6.83 10.94 18.34
N GLU A 108 -7.22 9.67 18.36
CA GLU A 108 -7.94 9.07 19.49
C GLU A 108 -7.00 8.53 20.58
N GLN A 109 -5.69 8.70 20.41
CA GLN A 109 -4.65 8.19 21.31
C GLN A 109 -4.80 6.70 21.61
N VAL A 110 -5.07 5.91 20.56
CA VAL A 110 -5.31 4.46 20.68
C VAL A 110 -4.03 3.73 21.10
N GLY A 111 -2.87 4.23 20.69
CA GLY A 111 -1.56 3.67 21.07
C GLY A 111 -1.35 3.53 22.58
N PRO A 112 -1.36 4.65 23.33
CA PRO A 112 -1.26 4.63 24.78
C PRO A 112 -2.35 3.80 25.48
N LYS A 113 -3.62 3.94 25.04
CA LYS A 113 -4.75 3.18 25.61
C LYS A 113 -4.59 1.67 25.42
N ALA A 114 -4.14 1.24 24.24
CA ALA A 114 -3.90 -0.17 23.93
C ALA A 114 -2.77 -0.73 24.80
N ALA A 115 -1.67 0.00 24.96
CA ALA A 115 -0.56 -0.42 25.81
C ALA A 115 -0.96 -0.54 27.28
N ALA A 116 -1.70 0.44 27.81
CA ALA A 116 -2.22 0.43 29.17
C ALA A 116 -3.17 -0.75 29.41
N PHE A 117 -4.07 -1.02 28.46
CA PHE A 117 -4.97 -2.17 28.52
C PHE A 117 -4.19 -3.50 28.55
N ILE A 118 -3.19 -3.67 27.68
CA ILE A 118 -2.37 -4.88 27.66
C ILE A 118 -1.61 -5.05 28.98
N ALA A 119 -1.03 -3.98 29.53
CA ALA A 119 -0.34 -4.02 30.81
C ALA A 119 -1.26 -4.42 31.97
N GLY A 120 -2.47 -3.83 32.04
CA GLY A 120 -3.47 -4.19 33.03
C GLY A 120 -3.97 -5.64 32.86
N TYR A 121 -4.16 -6.09 31.63
CA TYR A 121 -4.57 -7.47 31.35
C TYR A 121 -3.48 -8.47 31.77
N LEU A 122 -2.21 -8.16 31.52
CA LEU A 122 -1.08 -8.96 31.97
C LEU A 122 -0.99 -9.05 33.48
N ALA A 123 -1.21 -7.94 34.19
CA ALA A 123 -1.21 -7.92 35.65
C ALA A 123 -2.35 -8.75 36.23
N ALA A 124 -3.53 -8.75 35.59
CA ALA A 124 -4.70 -9.49 36.05
C ALA A 124 -4.67 -10.99 35.73
N HIS A 125 -4.13 -11.37 34.57
CA HIS A 125 -4.27 -12.74 34.03
C HIS A 125 -2.94 -13.46 33.79
N GLY A 126 -1.79 -12.81 34.02
CA GLY A 126 -0.46 -13.36 33.75
C GLY A 126 -0.14 -13.59 32.26
N THR A 127 -1.08 -13.30 31.36
CA THR A 127 -0.96 -13.52 29.91
C THR A 127 -1.49 -12.32 29.14
N GLY A 128 -1.15 -12.22 27.85
CA GLY A 128 -1.60 -11.12 27.02
C GLY A 128 -3.05 -11.33 26.57
N PRO A 129 -3.77 -10.25 26.22
CA PRO A 129 -5.08 -10.38 25.62
C PRO A 129 -4.98 -11.02 24.24
N LEU A 130 -6.13 -11.43 23.69
CA LEU A 130 -6.30 -11.74 22.28
C LEU A 130 -6.48 -10.46 21.47
N TRP A 131 -6.13 -10.50 20.18
CA TRP A 131 -6.36 -9.40 19.23
C TRP A 131 -7.83 -8.95 19.19
N ARG A 132 -8.78 -9.88 19.40
CA ARG A 132 -10.21 -9.56 19.45
C ARG A 132 -10.60 -8.80 20.72
N GLU A 133 -10.09 -9.21 21.87
CA GLU A 133 -10.35 -8.58 23.17
C GLU A 133 -9.83 -7.13 23.17
N LEU A 134 -8.62 -6.94 22.66
CA LEU A 134 -8.04 -5.60 22.47
C LEU A 134 -8.86 -4.75 21.49
N GLY A 135 -9.31 -5.34 20.38
CA GLY A 135 -10.16 -4.65 19.41
C GLY A 135 -11.48 -4.17 20.01
N ILE A 136 -12.11 -4.97 20.87
CA ILE A 136 -13.33 -4.58 21.60
C ILE A 136 -13.03 -3.43 22.56
N ALA A 137 -11.95 -3.53 23.35
CA ALA A 137 -11.54 -2.49 24.29
C ALA A 137 -11.24 -1.14 23.59
N MET A 138 -10.71 -1.18 22.38
CA MET A 138 -10.41 0.01 21.57
C MET A 138 -11.60 0.51 20.72
N GLY A 139 -12.80 -0.05 20.90
CA GLY A 139 -14.00 0.38 20.17
C GLY A 139 -14.01 0.00 18.69
N CYS A 140 -13.31 -1.07 18.30
CA CYS A 140 -13.18 -1.55 16.92
C CYS A 140 -13.98 -2.84 16.70
N PRO A 141 -15.31 -2.77 16.44
CA PRO A 141 -16.16 -3.96 16.37
C PRO A 141 -15.97 -4.78 15.07
N LYS A 142 -15.52 -4.16 13.97
CA LYS A 142 -15.38 -4.84 12.67
C LYS A 142 -14.03 -5.56 12.56
N PRO A 143 -13.99 -6.87 12.23
CA PRO A 143 -12.75 -7.65 12.16
C PRO A 143 -11.70 -7.06 11.21
N ALA A 144 -12.12 -6.55 10.04
CA ALA A 144 -11.22 -5.93 9.07
C ALA A 144 -10.64 -4.60 9.56
N HIS A 145 -11.38 -3.85 10.37
CA HIS A 145 -10.92 -2.60 10.97
C HIS A 145 -9.93 -2.91 12.10
N ASN A 146 -10.27 -3.88 12.95
CA ASN A 146 -9.40 -4.36 14.02
C ASN A 146 -8.04 -4.77 13.44
N ALA A 147 -8.00 -5.66 12.44
CA ALA A 147 -6.73 -6.12 11.83
C ALA A 147 -5.84 -4.97 11.32
N LEU A 148 -6.42 -3.88 10.81
CA LEU A 148 -5.65 -2.72 10.34
C LEU A 148 -5.16 -1.84 11.47
N VAL A 149 -5.98 -1.55 12.48
CA VAL A 149 -5.57 -0.83 13.71
C VAL A 149 -4.42 -1.56 14.37
N MET A 150 -4.55 -2.87 14.46
CA MET A 150 -3.59 -3.80 15.00
C MET A 150 -2.25 -3.81 14.26
N GLN A 151 -2.28 -3.79 12.92
CA GLN A 151 -1.08 -3.60 12.13
C GLN A 151 -0.43 -2.23 12.35
N VAL A 152 -1.23 -1.16 12.52
CA VAL A 152 -0.72 0.18 12.81
C VAL A 152 -0.06 0.20 14.19
N LEU A 153 -0.72 -0.30 15.24
CA LEU A 153 -0.17 -0.36 16.60
C LEU A 153 1.14 -1.15 16.67
N HIS A 154 1.23 -2.25 15.92
CA HIS A 154 2.45 -3.03 15.83
C HIS A 154 3.57 -2.29 15.09
N HIS A 155 3.25 -1.67 13.95
CA HIS A 155 4.20 -0.88 13.15
C HIS A 155 4.72 0.34 13.92
N GLU A 156 3.84 1.03 14.64
CA GLU A 156 4.19 2.17 15.48
C GLU A 156 4.94 1.79 16.76
N GLY A 157 5.10 0.49 17.05
CA GLY A 157 5.82 0.01 18.23
C GLY A 157 5.07 0.18 19.54
N TRP A 158 3.75 0.42 19.50
CA TRP A 158 2.89 0.45 20.70
C TRP A 158 2.60 -0.95 21.25
N VAL A 159 2.60 -1.96 20.38
CA VAL A 159 2.26 -3.35 20.73
C VAL A 159 3.24 -4.32 20.08
N THR A 160 3.65 -5.35 20.82
CA THR A 160 4.45 -6.46 20.31
C THR A 160 3.66 -7.77 20.43
N SER A 161 3.92 -8.71 19.52
CA SER A 161 3.29 -10.03 19.53
C SER A 161 4.25 -11.06 18.95
N THR A 162 4.13 -12.31 19.39
CA THR A 162 4.78 -13.46 18.76
C THR A 162 3.74 -14.32 18.03
N THR A 163 4.16 -15.46 17.49
CA THR A 163 3.25 -16.45 16.90
C THR A 163 2.43 -17.21 17.96
N ALA A 164 2.82 -17.15 19.23
CA ALA A 164 2.09 -17.80 20.32
C ALA A 164 0.75 -17.09 20.60
N THR A 165 -0.26 -17.89 20.98
CA THR A 165 -1.55 -17.36 21.45
C THR A 165 -1.33 -16.52 22.71
N ARG A 166 -2.13 -15.46 22.91
CA ARG A 166 -2.05 -14.57 24.09
C ARG A 166 -0.66 -13.96 24.34
N SER A 167 0.12 -13.77 23.28
CA SER A 167 1.47 -13.21 23.33
C SER A 167 1.53 -11.68 23.18
N LEU A 168 0.38 -11.00 23.17
CA LEU A 168 0.36 -9.54 23.10
C LEU A 168 1.04 -8.95 24.34
N ARG A 169 1.98 -8.03 24.11
CA ARG A 169 2.70 -7.28 25.13
C ARG A 169 2.76 -5.80 24.74
N PRO A 170 2.92 -4.88 25.71
CA PRO A 170 3.21 -3.49 25.38
C PRO A 170 4.50 -3.44 24.54
N GLY A 171 4.51 -2.57 23.54
CA GLY A 171 5.66 -2.38 22.67
C GLY A 171 6.65 -1.37 23.24
N PRO A 172 7.84 -1.23 22.63
CA PRO A 172 8.91 -0.37 23.13
C PRO A 172 8.49 1.10 23.27
N LYS A 173 7.60 1.59 22.39
CA LYS A 173 7.08 2.97 22.45
C LYS A 173 6.24 3.22 23.71
N ALA A 174 5.68 2.17 24.31
CA ALA A 174 4.97 2.25 25.58
C ALA A 174 5.88 2.15 26.81
N VAL A 175 7.12 1.69 26.64
CA VAL A 175 8.11 1.47 27.73
C VAL A 175 9.08 2.65 27.87
N LEU A 176 9.09 3.59 26.92
CA LEU A 176 9.89 4.82 27.05
C LEU A 176 9.46 5.59 28.32
N PRO A 177 10.42 5.97 29.17
CA PRO A 177 10.16 6.18 30.58
C PRO A 177 9.57 7.55 30.88
N ALA A 178 8.89 7.59 32.02
CA ALA A 178 8.62 8.77 32.81
C ALA A 178 9.83 9.73 32.86
N PRO A 179 9.60 11.06 33.02
CA PRO A 179 10.68 12.03 33.17
C PRO A 179 11.64 11.58 34.27
N ALA A 180 12.94 11.76 34.02
CA ALA A 180 14.00 11.40 34.96
C ALA A 180 13.78 12.11 36.31
N ILE A 181 13.30 11.38 37.32
CA ILE A 181 13.40 11.81 38.72
C ILE A 181 14.83 11.51 39.16
N GLY A 182 15.76 12.33 38.67
CA GLY A 182 17.09 12.47 39.24
C GLY A 182 17.02 13.52 40.35
N GLY A 183 16.57 13.13 41.53
CA GLY A 183 16.50 14.05 42.64
C GLY A 183 15.96 13.41 43.91
N GLN A 184 16.85 13.32 44.89
CA GLN A 184 16.59 13.26 46.33
C GLN A 184 16.64 11.89 47.04
N THR A 185 17.82 11.67 47.62
CA THR A 185 18.09 11.41 49.05
C THR A 185 17.67 10.06 49.63
N GLN A 186 18.66 9.25 49.97
CA GLN A 186 18.53 8.08 50.83
C GLN A 186 19.22 8.38 52.18
N PRO A 187 18.53 8.25 53.33
CA PRO A 187 19.16 8.27 54.64
C PRO A 187 19.61 6.85 55.03
N GLY A 188 20.74 6.75 55.70
CA GLY A 188 21.32 5.54 56.27
C GLY A 188 22.66 5.84 56.91
#